data_AF-A0A0S4UX26-F1
#
_entry.id   AF-A0A0S4UX26-F1
#
_cell.length_a   1.000
_cell.length_b   1.000
_cell.length_c   1.000
_cell.angle_alpha   90.00
_cell.angle_beta   90.00
_cell.angle_gamma   90.00
#
_symmetry.space_group_name_H-M   'P 1'
#
loop_
_entity.id
_entity.type
_entity.pdbx_description
1 polymer ?
#
loop_
_entity_poly.entity_id
_entity_poly.type
_entity_poly.pdbx_seq_one_letter_code
_entity_poly.pdbx_strand_id
1 'polypeptide(L)'
;MSSRNYLDAALALVTMRRESPRLAGGFALATGEMLRLFGWHPELADDGSILWQPTASSRPSTRARYRPEDGGYVDVIAGDLRERHIDARDLFRCLVKLTAHGVGELPEPTIDARRLMARALAAVAGVEDDLAAIEETAQDDRSMDTVWQIIAELRAAAGAGR
;
A
#
# COMPACT_ATOMS: atom_id res chain seq x y z
N MET A 1 23.15 -1.86 8.75
CA MET A 1 22.93 -1.81 7.29
C MET A 1 22.48 -0.38 6.96
N SER A 2 23.27 0.39 6.19
CA SER A 2 23.15 1.85 6.15
C SER A 2 21.95 2.33 5.32
N SER A 3 21.30 3.42 5.75
CA SER A 3 20.20 4.13 5.06
C SER A 3 20.50 4.46 3.59
N ARG A 4 21.78 4.63 3.25
CA ARG A 4 22.24 4.87 1.88
C ARG A 4 21.96 3.71 0.92
N ASN A 5 22.12 2.46 1.36
CA ASN A 5 21.86 1.29 0.52
C ASN A 5 20.36 1.11 0.21
N TYR A 6 19.49 1.54 1.13
CA TYR A 6 18.04 1.51 0.90
C TYR A 6 17.61 2.57 -0.11
N LEU A 7 18.19 3.77 -0.04
CA LEU A 7 17.92 4.84 -1.01
C LEU A 7 18.36 4.44 -2.42
N ASP A 8 19.56 3.88 -2.57
CA ASP A 8 20.08 3.45 -3.88
C ASP A 8 19.21 2.32 -4.49
N ALA A 9 18.78 1.36 -3.67
CA ALA A 9 17.87 0.30 -4.10
C ALA A 9 16.48 0.84 -4.48
N ALA A 10 15.94 1.78 -3.69
CA ALA A 10 14.66 2.41 -3.98
C ALA A 10 14.71 3.21 -5.29
N LEU A 11 15.79 3.98 -5.52
CA LEU A 11 15.99 4.72 -6.77
C LEU A 11 16.15 3.77 -7.97
N ALA A 12 16.89 2.66 -7.83
CA ALA A 12 17.02 1.66 -8.90
C ALA A 12 15.66 1.05 -9.29
N LEU A 13 14.85 0.66 -8.30
CA LEU A 13 13.50 0.13 -8.53
C LEU A 13 12.57 1.13 -9.21
N VAL A 14 12.80 2.42 -9.03
CA VAL A 14 12.00 3.47 -9.67
C VAL A 14 12.42 3.64 -11.11
N THR A 15 13.73 3.71 -11.36
CA THR A 15 14.26 3.77 -12.71
C THR A 15 13.72 2.60 -13.54
N MET A 16 13.77 1.39 -12.99
CA MET A 16 13.20 0.20 -13.65
C MET A 16 11.70 0.33 -13.93
N ARG A 17 10.91 0.91 -13.01
CA ARG A 17 9.47 1.13 -13.20
C ARG A 17 9.16 2.19 -14.26
N ARG A 18 9.96 3.26 -14.34
CA ARG A 18 9.83 4.29 -15.39
C ARG A 18 10.11 3.71 -16.77
N GLU A 19 11.02 2.75 -16.85
CA GLU A 19 11.43 2.10 -18.10
C GLU A 19 10.55 0.91 -18.48
N SER A 20 9.69 0.43 -17.57
CA SER A 20 8.85 -0.76 -17.78
C SER A 20 7.39 -0.50 -17.43
N PRO A 21 6.51 -0.34 -18.44
CA PRO A 21 5.07 -0.19 -18.23
C PRO A 21 4.44 -1.33 -17.42
N ARG A 22 4.96 -2.56 -17.58
CA ARG A 22 4.54 -3.73 -16.81
C ARG A 22 4.81 -3.53 -15.32
N LEU A 23 6.04 -3.17 -14.95
CA LEU A 23 6.40 -2.94 -13.55
C LEU A 23 5.67 -1.74 -12.95
N ALA A 24 5.43 -0.69 -13.74
CA ALA A 24 4.61 0.45 -13.32
C ALA A 24 3.15 0.04 -13.05
N GLY A 25 2.56 -0.77 -13.93
CA GLY A 25 1.21 -1.31 -13.80
C GLY A 25 1.05 -2.21 -12.57
N GLY A 26 1.96 -3.17 -12.37
CA GLY A 26 1.97 -4.03 -11.19
C GLY A 26 2.11 -3.21 -9.90
N PHE A 27 2.96 -2.19 -9.87
CA PHE A 27 3.06 -1.31 -8.70
C PHE A 27 1.78 -0.49 -8.45
N ALA A 28 1.16 0.05 -9.50
CA ALA A 28 -0.11 0.78 -9.39
C ALA A 28 -1.22 -0.10 -8.81
N LEU A 29 -1.31 -1.34 -9.31
CA LEU A 29 -2.25 -2.33 -8.80
C LEU A 29 -1.94 -2.65 -7.34
N ALA A 30 -0.70 -3.02 -7.01
CA ALA A 30 -0.30 -3.36 -5.65
C ALA A 30 -0.69 -2.28 -4.62
N THR A 31 -0.32 -1.04 -4.90
CA THR A 31 -0.59 0.08 -4.00
C THR A 31 -2.07 0.45 -3.95
N GLY A 32 -2.80 0.35 -5.07
CA GLY A 32 -4.23 0.58 -5.11
C GLY A 32 -5.02 -0.46 -4.32
N GLU A 33 -4.70 -1.75 -4.45
CA GLU A 33 -5.34 -2.81 -3.66
C GLU A 33 -5.05 -2.66 -2.15
N MET A 34 -3.82 -2.28 -1.78
CA MET A 34 -3.48 -1.95 -0.38
C MET A 34 -4.27 -0.76 0.13
N LEU A 35 -4.35 0.34 -0.62
CA LEU A 35 -5.11 1.52 -0.20
C LEU A 35 -6.60 1.18 0.00
N ARG A 36 -7.21 0.43 -0.92
CA ARG A 36 -8.60 -0.05 -0.76
C ARG A 36 -8.79 -0.94 0.46
N LEU A 37 -7.84 -1.84 0.71
CA LEU A 37 -7.87 -2.72 1.90
C LEU A 37 -7.96 -1.92 3.20
N PHE A 38 -7.32 -0.76 3.27
CA PHE A 38 -7.34 0.12 4.45
C PHE A 38 -8.44 1.20 4.39
N GLY A 39 -9.46 1.04 3.54
CA GLY A 39 -10.59 1.97 3.43
C GLY A 39 -10.22 3.31 2.78
N TRP A 40 -9.26 3.33 1.84
CA TRP A 40 -8.96 4.51 1.04
C TRP A 40 -9.59 4.39 -0.35
N HIS A 41 -10.11 5.51 -0.83
CA HIS A 41 -10.88 5.60 -2.07
C HIS A 41 -10.17 6.48 -3.08
N PRO A 42 -10.10 6.04 -4.36
CA PRO A 42 -9.43 6.81 -5.40
C PRO A 42 -10.33 7.92 -5.95
N GLU A 43 -9.70 9.02 -6.31
CA GLU A 43 -10.26 10.18 -7.01
C GLU A 43 -9.25 10.61 -8.07
N LEU A 44 -9.71 10.80 -9.31
CA LEU A 44 -8.85 11.27 -10.38
C LEU A 44 -8.72 12.80 -10.28
N ALA A 45 -7.49 13.30 -10.19
CA ALA A 45 -7.21 14.73 -10.22
C ALA A 45 -7.12 15.27 -11.66
N ASP A 46 -7.33 16.56 -11.83
CA ASP A 46 -7.26 17.26 -13.13
C ASP A 46 -5.89 17.12 -13.82
N ASP A 47 -4.83 16.88 -13.05
CA ASP A 47 -3.48 16.68 -13.56
C ASP A 47 -3.16 15.20 -13.90
N GLY A 48 -4.17 14.34 -13.92
CA GLY A 48 -4.05 12.92 -14.27
C GLY A 48 -3.51 12.03 -13.14
N SER A 49 -3.16 12.61 -11.99
CA SER A 49 -2.77 11.82 -10.82
C SER A 49 -3.96 11.18 -10.11
N ILE A 50 -3.72 10.06 -9.43
CA ILE A 50 -4.73 9.40 -8.61
C ILE A 50 -4.52 9.85 -7.16
N LEU A 51 -5.48 10.58 -6.63
CA LEU A 51 -5.56 10.93 -5.22
C LEU A 51 -6.34 9.85 -4.49
N TRP A 52 -5.89 9.49 -3.31
CA TRP A 52 -6.54 8.52 -2.45
C TRP A 52 -6.88 9.19 -1.13
N GLN A 53 -8.13 9.05 -0.70
CA GLN A 53 -8.63 9.65 0.53
C GLN A 53 -9.22 8.56 1.44
N PRO A 54 -8.97 8.57 2.75
CA PRO A 54 -9.57 7.60 3.67
C PRO A 54 -11.07 7.88 3.89
N THR A 55 -11.89 6.83 4.08
CA THR A 55 -13.31 6.98 4.46
C THR A 55 -13.48 7.71 5.79
N ALA A 56 -12.61 7.38 6.74
CA ALA A 56 -12.60 7.95 8.08
C ALA A 56 -11.32 8.76 8.28
N SER A 57 -11.45 10.08 8.30
CA SER A 57 -10.41 10.97 8.80
C SER A 57 -11.03 12.22 9.43
N SER A 58 -10.54 12.58 10.61
CA SER A 58 -10.82 13.86 11.24
C SER A 58 -10.04 15.02 10.62
N ARG A 59 -9.19 14.74 9.62
CA ARG A 59 -8.21 15.68 9.06
C ARG A 59 -8.41 15.85 7.53
N PRO A 60 -8.90 17.02 7.08
CA PRO A 60 -9.24 17.26 5.66
C PRO A 60 -8.04 17.25 4.71
N SER A 61 -6.80 17.28 5.21
CA SER A 61 -5.58 17.25 4.38
C SER A 61 -5.00 15.84 4.21
N THR A 62 -5.69 14.79 4.67
CA THR A 62 -5.15 13.43 4.63
C THR A 62 -5.34 12.82 3.26
N ARG A 63 -4.24 12.52 2.57
CA ARG A 63 -4.28 11.95 1.22
C ARG A 63 -3.02 11.17 0.89
N ALA A 64 -3.18 10.19 0.02
CA ALA A 64 -2.09 9.55 -0.68
C ALA A 64 -2.18 9.93 -2.16
N ARG A 65 -1.05 10.13 -2.82
CA ARG A 65 -1.01 10.54 -4.22
C ARG A 65 -0.15 9.58 -4.99
N TYR A 66 -0.74 9.00 -6.02
CA TYR A 66 -0.05 8.17 -7.00
C TYR A 66 0.08 8.94 -8.32
N ARG A 67 1.31 8.95 -8.86
CA ARG A 67 1.61 9.55 -10.17
C ARG A 67 2.28 8.51 -11.08
N PRO A 68 1.61 8.08 -12.15
CA PRO A 68 2.21 7.18 -13.14
C PRO A 68 3.50 7.75 -13.72
N GLU A 69 3.50 9.03 -14.11
CA GLU A 69 4.61 9.71 -14.80
C GLU A 69 5.89 9.84 -13.97
N ASP A 70 5.76 9.88 -12.63
CA ASP A 70 6.90 10.00 -11.74
C ASP A 70 7.59 8.64 -11.46
N GLY A 71 7.20 7.56 -12.15
CA GLY A 71 7.74 6.21 -11.93
C GLY A 71 6.96 5.39 -10.91
N GLY A 72 5.71 5.80 -10.65
CA GLY A 72 4.81 5.11 -9.74
C GLY A 72 5.28 5.21 -8.29
N TYR A 73 5.27 6.41 -7.73
CA TYR A 73 5.45 6.61 -6.30
C TYR A 73 4.11 6.84 -5.63
N VAL A 74 4.03 6.50 -4.34
CA VAL A 74 2.96 6.97 -3.47
C VAL A 74 3.55 7.96 -2.48
N ASP A 75 3.07 9.20 -2.53
CA ASP A 75 3.34 10.23 -1.53
C ASP A 75 2.16 10.26 -0.55
N VAL A 76 2.42 10.15 0.76
CA VAL A 76 1.39 10.12 1.80
C VAL A 76 1.52 11.35 2.71
N ILE A 77 0.40 12.04 2.89
CA ILE A 77 0.26 13.24 3.71
C ILE A 77 -0.83 12.98 4.74
N ALA A 78 -0.53 13.09 6.04
CA ALA A 78 -1.51 12.92 7.11
C ALA A 78 -1.14 13.73 8.37
N GLY A 79 -1.77 14.89 8.58
CA GLY A 79 -1.41 15.82 9.66
C GLY A 79 0.01 16.39 9.47
N ASP A 80 0.96 15.99 10.31
CA ASP A 80 2.38 16.36 10.19
C ASP A 80 3.20 15.31 9.41
N LEU A 81 2.66 14.12 9.18
CA LEU A 81 3.34 13.07 8.40
C LEU A 81 3.46 13.49 6.94
N ARG A 82 4.70 13.45 6.41
CA ARG A 82 5.02 13.74 5.01
C ARG A 82 5.98 12.65 4.51
N GLU A 83 5.42 11.53 4.08
CA GLU A 83 6.18 10.44 3.50
C GLU A 83 6.14 10.55 1.98
N ARG A 84 7.29 10.40 1.34
CA ARG A 84 7.42 10.54 -0.10
C ARG A 84 8.09 9.32 -0.68
N HIS A 85 7.75 9.01 -1.92
CA HIS A 85 8.39 7.94 -2.67
C HIS A 85 8.30 6.55 -2.00
N ILE A 86 7.17 6.28 -1.35
CA ILE A 86 6.98 5.04 -0.59
C ILE A 86 6.78 3.87 -1.55
N ASP A 87 7.44 2.75 -1.29
CA ASP A 87 7.17 1.48 -1.98
C ASP A 87 5.92 0.76 -1.40
N ALA A 88 5.52 -0.36 -1.99
CA ALA A 88 4.32 -1.08 -1.55
C ALA A 88 4.44 -1.62 -0.11
N ARG A 89 5.63 -2.09 0.29
CA ARG A 89 5.84 -2.66 1.63
C ARG A 89 5.82 -1.59 2.71
N ASP A 90 6.48 -0.48 2.45
CA ASP A 90 6.51 0.65 3.38
C ASP A 90 5.16 1.38 3.39
N LEU A 91 4.41 1.37 2.27
CA LEU A 91 3.04 1.85 2.22
C LEU A 91 2.15 1.01 3.15
N PHE A 92 2.22 -0.32 3.08
CA PHE A 92 1.48 -1.20 3.99
C PHE A 92 1.76 -0.88 5.46
N ARG A 93 3.03 -0.74 5.85
CA ARG A 93 3.41 -0.35 7.22
C ARG A 93 2.89 1.03 7.60
N CYS A 94 2.95 1.99 6.69
CA CYS A 94 2.45 3.34 6.87
C CYS A 94 0.93 3.33 7.14
N LEU A 95 0.17 2.58 6.34
CA LEU A 95 -1.29 2.45 6.49
C LEU A 95 -1.68 1.80 7.82
N VAL A 96 -0.97 0.77 8.28
CA VAL A 96 -1.23 0.18 9.61
C VAL A 96 -0.97 1.18 10.74
N LYS A 97 0.08 1.99 10.64
CA LYS A 97 0.34 3.06 11.62
C LYS A 97 -0.74 4.14 11.58
N LEU A 98 -1.14 4.57 10.39
CA LEU A 98 -2.17 5.59 10.20
C LEU A 98 -3.51 5.17 10.78
N THR A 99 -3.92 3.91 10.59
CA THR A 99 -5.15 3.37 11.19
C THR A 99 -5.10 3.32 12.70
N ALA A 100 -3.93 3.03 13.30
CA ALA A 100 -3.74 3.14 14.76
C ALA A 100 -3.93 4.58 15.30
N HIS A 101 -3.82 5.58 14.43
CA HIS A 101 -4.11 6.99 14.72
C HIS A 101 -5.48 7.48 14.21
N GLY A 102 -6.36 6.57 13.77
CA GLY A 102 -7.71 6.89 13.33
C GLY A 102 -7.81 7.46 11.91
N VAL A 103 -6.85 7.15 11.04
CA VAL A 103 -6.86 7.51 9.62
C VAL A 103 -7.00 6.24 8.78
N GLY A 104 -8.12 6.12 8.06
CA GLY A 104 -8.50 4.90 7.34
C GLY A 104 -9.12 3.85 8.25
N GLU A 105 -9.21 2.63 7.77
CA GLU A 105 -9.87 1.51 8.42
C GLU A 105 -8.93 0.32 8.56
N LEU A 106 -8.96 -0.34 9.72
CA LEU A 106 -8.23 -1.59 9.88
C LEU A 106 -9.02 -2.71 9.19
N PRO A 107 -8.41 -3.46 8.27
CA PRO A 107 -9.12 -4.53 7.59
C PRO A 107 -9.52 -5.63 8.56
N GLU A 108 -10.76 -6.09 8.45
CA GLU A 108 -11.21 -7.34 9.05
C GLU A 108 -10.79 -8.53 8.18
N PRO A 109 -10.59 -9.73 8.76
CA PRO A 109 -10.07 -10.90 8.05
C PRO A 109 -11.11 -11.60 7.15
N THR A 110 -11.88 -10.83 6.38
CA THR A 110 -12.90 -11.34 5.45
C THR A 110 -12.26 -11.87 4.17
N ILE A 111 -13.00 -12.69 3.41
CA ILE A 111 -12.53 -13.22 2.13
C ILE A 111 -12.20 -12.10 1.13
N ASP A 112 -12.96 -11.00 1.13
CA ASP A 112 -12.70 -9.88 0.22
C ASP A 112 -11.42 -9.12 0.59
N ALA A 113 -11.15 -8.95 1.90
CA ALA A 113 -9.89 -8.40 2.38
C ALA A 113 -8.69 -9.29 2.03
N ARG A 114 -8.87 -10.62 2.15
CA ARG A 114 -7.85 -11.61 1.74
C ARG A 114 -7.57 -11.53 0.23
N ARG A 115 -8.60 -11.39 -0.60
CA ARG A 115 -8.45 -11.20 -2.06
C ARG A 115 -7.72 -9.90 -2.42
N LEU A 116 -8.05 -8.80 -1.75
CA LEU A 116 -7.35 -7.52 -1.90
C LEU A 116 -5.85 -7.68 -1.58
N MET A 117 -5.53 -8.35 -0.46
CA MET A 117 -4.15 -8.62 -0.08
C MET A 117 -3.45 -9.55 -1.08
N ALA A 118 -4.07 -10.65 -1.49
CA ALA A 118 -3.51 -11.59 -2.46
C ALA A 118 -3.19 -10.91 -3.80
N ARG A 119 -4.10 -10.05 -4.31
CA ARG A 119 -3.84 -9.24 -5.51
C ARG A 119 -2.67 -8.29 -5.31
N ALA A 120 -2.58 -7.64 -4.15
CA ALA A 120 -1.47 -6.75 -3.85
C ALA A 120 -0.12 -7.50 -3.84
N LEU A 121 -0.07 -8.68 -3.22
CA LEU A 121 1.12 -9.54 -3.16
C LEU A 121 1.51 -10.07 -4.55
N ALA A 122 0.55 -10.54 -5.33
CA ALA A 122 0.77 -11.00 -6.70
C ALA A 122 1.36 -9.90 -7.58
N ALA A 123 0.85 -8.68 -7.45
CA ALA A 123 1.32 -7.52 -8.20
C ALA A 123 2.73 -7.06 -7.77
N VAL A 124 3.08 -7.20 -6.48
CA VAL A 124 4.47 -7.01 -6.01
C VAL A 124 5.40 -8.08 -6.57
N ALA A 125 4.93 -9.32 -6.69
CA ALA A 125 5.69 -10.45 -7.24
C ALA A 125 5.74 -10.47 -8.78
N GLY A 126 4.97 -9.61 -9.47
CA GLY A 126 4.92 -9.52 -10.93
C GLY A 126 4.14 -10.66 -11.59
N VAL A 127 3.19 -11.27 -10.87
CA VAL A 127 2.31 -12.36 -11.31
C VAL A 127 0.82 -11.99 -11.18
N GLU A 128 0.50 -10.70 -11.31
CA GLU A 128 -0.85 -10.13 -11.19
C GLU A 128 -1.90 -10.72 -12.13
N ASP A 129 -1.49 -11.33 -13.24
CA ASP A 129 -2.39 -11.95 -14.22
C ASP A 129 -2.79 -13.40 -13.86
N ASP A 130 -2.16 -14.01 -12.84
CA ASP A 130 -2.47 -15.36 -12.39
C ASP A 130 -3.66 -15.37 -11.40
N LEU A 131 -4.86 -15.22 -11.97
CA LEU A 131 -6.10 -15.15 -11.19
C LEU A 131 -6.35 -16.41 -10.35
N ALA A 132 -5.88 -17.57 -10.79
CA ALA A 132 -6.03 -18.83 -10.05
C ALA A 132 -5.12 -18.84 -8.81
N ALA A 133 -3.85 -18.47 -8.96
CA ALA A 133 -2.93 -18.36 -7.84
C ALA A 133 -3.37 -17.29 -6.83
N ILE A 134 -3.95 -16.18 -7.29
CA ILE A 134 -4.51 -15.14 -6.43
C ILE A 134 -5.66 -15.70 -5.58
N GLU A 135 -6.58 -16.44 -6.18
CA GLU A 135 -7.72 -17.02 -5.45
C GLU A 135 -7.27 -18.12 -4.48
N GLU A 136 -6.34 -18.98 -4.89
CA GLU A 136 -5.72 -19.98 -4.00
C GLU A 136 -5.06 -19.31 -2.80
N THR A 137 -4.26 -18.26 -3.04
CA THR A 137 -3.59 -17.50 -1.99
C THR A 137 -4.58 -16.82 -1.04
N ALA A 138 -5.70 -16.30 -1.55
CA ALA A 138 -6.75 -15.70 -0.72
C ALA A 138 -7.48 -16.72 0.16
N GLN A 139 -7.49 -17.99 -0.24
CA GLN A 139 -8.08 -19.11 0.49
C GLN A 139 -7.08 -19.84 1.40
N ASP A 140 -5.77 -19.63 1.22
CA ASP A 140 -4.74 -20.17 2.10
C ASP A 140 -4.72 -19.45 3.46
N ASP A 141 -5.36 -20.08 4.44
CA ASP A 141 -5.41 -19.60 5.82
C ASP A 141 -4.02 -19.35 6.40
N ARG A 142 -3.02 -20.19 6.13
CA ARG A 142 -1.69 -20.04 6.73
C ARG A 142 -1.00 -18.78 6.22
N SER A 143 -1.06 -18.55 4.91
CA SER A 143 -0.46 -17.36 4.30
C SER A 143 -1.17 -16.09 4.75
N MET A 144 -2.50 -16.08 4.79
CA MET A 144 -3.29 -14.92 5.18
C MET A 144 -3.24 -14.62 6.68
N ASP A 145 -3.20 -15.65 7.54
CA ASP A 145 -3.06 -15.48 8.99
C ASP A 145 -1.74 -14.80 9.34
N THR A 146 -0.67 -15.09 8.59
CA THR A 146 0.61 -14.40 8.74
C THR A 146 0.47 -12.89 8.48
N VAL A 147 -0.28 -12.50 7.44
CA VAL A 147 -0.53 -11.09 7.14
C VAL A 147 -1.28 -10.41 8.29
N TRP A 148 -2.33 -11.05 8.79
CA TRP A 148 -3.14 -10.48 9.87
C TRP A 148 -2.42 -10.44 11.21
N GLN A 149 -1.56 -11.42 11.47
CA GLN A 149 -0.63 -11.35 12.60
C GLN A 149 0.29 -10.12 12.47
N ILE A 150 0.87 -9.88 11.29
CA ILE A 150 1.71 -8.69 11.06
C ILE A 150 0.91 -7.39 11.28
N ILE A 151 -0.35 -7.31 10.81
CA ILE A 151 -1.21 -6.16 11.07
C ILE A 151 -1.43 -5.95 12.57
N ALA A 152 -1.73 -7.03 13.30
CA ALA A 152 -1.96 -6.97 14.75
C ALA A 152 -0.70 -6.50 15.50
N GLU A 153 0.48 -7.04 15.16
CA GLU A 153 1.77 -6.68 15.76
C GLU A 153 2.13 -5.22 15.50
N LEU A 154 2.02 -4.76 14.24
CA LEU A 154 2.30 -3.37 13.87
C LEU A 154 1.35 -2.39 14.55
N ARG A 155 0.06 -2.76 14.68
CA ARG A 155 -0.92 -1.96 15.40
C ARG A 155 -0.59 -1.86 16.89
N ALA A 156 -0.24 -2.97 17.52
CA ALA A 156 0.15 -2.99 18.93
C ALA A 156 1.38 -2.12 19.19
N ALA A 157 2.39 -2.20 18.32
CA ALA A 157 3.59 -1.36 18.40
C ALA A 157 3.27 0.14 18.24
N ALA A 158 2.35 0.50 17.35
CA ALA A 158 1.92 1.90 17.17
C ALA A 158 1.11 2.43 18.38
N GLY A 159 0.36 1.56 19.07
CA GLY A 159 -0.40 1.91 20.27
C GLY A 159 0.44 2.05 21.55
N ALA A 160 1.54 1.29 21.66
CA ALA A 160 2.40 1.25 22.85
C ALA A 160 3.34 2.46 23.02
N GLY A 161 3.45 3.33 22.01
CA GLY A 161 4.27 4.55 22.06
C GLY A 161 3.60 5.75 22.73
N ARG A 162 2.63 5.54 23.63
CA ARG A 162 1.93 6.59 24.39
C ARG A 162 2.35 6.56 25.86
#